data_AF-A0A8J6ERX4-F1
#
_entry.id   AF-A0A8J6ERX4-F1
#
_cell.length_a   1.000
_cell.length_b   1.000
_cell.length_c   1.000
_cell.angle_alpha   90.00
_cell.angle_beta   90.00
_cell.angle_gamma   90.00
#
_symmetry.space_group_name_H-M   'P 1'
#
loop_
_entity.id
_entity.type
_entity.pdbx_description
1 polymer ?
#
loop_
_entity_poly.entity_id
_entity_poly.type
_entity_poly.pdbx_seq_one_letter_code
_entity_poly.pdbx_strand_id
1 'polypeptide(L)'
;YFVKVSWGWTFLFLLPFIALTTYVATRSLSAVFRRLGALLVGTAIWFSCTRVFMIVENATGACYNSSTVLEIVAEHTDKRSCITGGFFWDGFDISGHSFLLPYCTLMILEEAAVAHFVRFEKPWQRHLINALTLSLAFLFFVWIFMFFCTAVYFHDFSQKLLGTSCGILGWYITYKRWYLTPYSPGLPPRSTTKEGKRGYSK
;
A
#
# COMPACT_ATOMS: atom_id res chain seq x y z
N TYR A 1 5.39 -17.10 -2.95
CA TYR A 1 4.53 -16.81 -1.78
C TYR A 1 4.82 -15.44 -1.17
N PHE A 2 6.09 -15.06 -1.01
CA PHE A 2 6.53 -13.79 -0.41
C PHE A 2 5.78 -12.52 -0.88
N VAL A 3 5.62 -12.32 -2.20
CA VAL A 3 4.94 -11.15 -2.80
C VAL A 3 3.45 -11.07 -2.44
N LYS A 4 2.78 -12.21 -2.25
CA LYS A 4 1.35 -12.25 -1.87
C LYS A 4 1.10 -11.65 -0.49
N VAL A 5 2.13 -11.64 0.36
CA VAL A 5 2.07 -11.12 1.74
C VAL A 5 2.78 -9.76 1.85
N SER A 6 2.98 -9.06 0.73
CA SER A 6 3.69 -7.78 0.69
C SER A 6 3.10 -6.70 1.61
N TRP A 7 1.77 -6.63 1.72
CA TRP A 7 1.10 -5.77 2.69
C TRP A 7 1.47 -6.14 4.14
N GLY A 8 1.49 -7.43 4.48
CA GLY A 8 1.83 -7.91 5.82
C GLY A 8 3.25 -7.56 6.25
N TRP A 9 4.23 -7.71 5.34
CA TRP A 9 5.60 -7.28 5.60
C TRP A 9 5.72 -5.77 5.77
N THR A 10 5.02 -5.00 4.92
CA THR A 10 5.01 -3.53 5.00
C THR A 10 4.40 -3.06 6.32
N PHE A 11 3.29 -3.67 6.72
CA PHE A 11 2.63 -3.41 8.00
C PHE A 11 3.55 -3.75 9.19
N LEU A 12 4.20 -4.91 9.17
CA LEU A 12 5.08 -5.40 10.25
C LEU A 12 6.20 -4.41 10.57
N PHE A 13 6.83 -3.81 9.56
CA PHE A 13 7.92 -2.86 9.77
C PHE A 13 7.42 -1.42 9.98
N LEU A 14 6.35 -0.99 9.31
CA LEU A 14 5.81 0.37 9.48
C LEU A 14 5.15 0.57 10.85
N LEU A 15 4.47 -0.43 11.41
CA LEU A 15 3.80 -0.30 12.71
C LEU A 15 4.75 0.15 13.85
N PRO A 16 5.85 -0.56 14.15
CA PRO A 16 6.78 -0.13 15.20
C PRO A 16 7.53 1.15 14.81
N PHE A 17 7.82 1.35 13.52
CA PHE A 17 8.49 2.55 13.03
C PHE A 17 7.64 3.82 13.27
N ILE A 18 6.37 3.79 12.85
CA ILE A 18 5.42 4.89 13.02
C ILE A 18 5.16 5.15 14.51
N ALA A 19 4.97 4.09 15.30
CA ALA A 19 4.73 4.22 16.73
C ALA A 19 5.91 4.91 17.43
N LEU A 20 7.14 4.46 17.17
CA LEU A 20 8.34 5.00 17.80
C LEU A 20 8.61 6.45 17.37
N THR A 21 8.60 6.73 16.07
CA THR A 21 8.87 8.08 15.53
C THR A 21 7.84 9.09 16.02
N THR A 22 6.56 8.74 15.98
CA THR A 22 5.47 9.62 16.43
C THR A 22 5.52 9.84 17.94
N TYR A 23 5.80 8.80 18.73
CA TYR A 23 5.93 8.94 20.18
C TYR A 23 7.11 9.84 20.57
N VAL A 24 8.26 9.68 19.92
CA VAL A 24 9.45 10.51 20.20
C VAL A 24 9.19 11.97 19.80
N ALA A 25 8.52 12.20 18.67
CA ALA A 25 8.22 13.55 18.17
C ALA A 25 7.14 14.29 19.00
N THR A 26 6.10 13.59 19.46
CA THR A 26 4.91 14.22 20.07
C THR A 26 4.77 14.00 21.57
N ARG A 27 5.44 12.98 22.12
CA ARG A 27 5.29 12.51 23.50
C ARG A 27 3.83 12.19 23.89
N SER A 28 2.96 11.88 22.92
CA SER A 28 1.53 11.63 23.14
C SER A 28 1.08 10.30 22.54
N LEU A 29 0.45 9.45 23.36
CA LEU A 29 -0.11 8.17 22.92
C LEU A 29 -1.31 8.36 21.99
N SER A 30 -2.14 9.38 22.23
CA SER A 30 -3.27 9.70 21.35
C SER A 30 -2.80 10.05 19.93
N ALA A 31 -1.71 10.82 19.81
CA ALA A 31 -1.11 11.12 18.52
C ALA A 31 -0.57 9.87 17.81
N VAL A 32 0.01 8.93 18.57
CA VAL A 32 0.47 7.63 18.06
C VAL A 32 -0.70 6.81 17.52
N PHE A 33 -1.76 6.61 18.30
CA PHE A 33 -2.93 5.85 17.84
C PHE A 33 -3.57 6.48 16.61
N ARG A 34 -3.71 7.81 16.58
CA ARG A 34 -4.21 8.53 15.41
C ARG A 34 -3.34 8.27 14.18
N ARG A 35 -2.01 8.33 14.31
CA ARG A 35 -1.08 8.08 13.20
C ARG A 35 -1.10 6.62 12.74
N LEU A 36 -1.17 5.66 13.66
CA LEU A 36 -1.32 4.24 13.34
C LEU A 36 -2.61 3.95 12.55
N GLY A 37 -3.62 4.83 12.66
CA GLY A 37 -4.80 4.82 11.79
C GLY A 37 -4.46 4.85 10.29
N ALA A 38 -3.29 5.35 9.89
CA ALA A 38 -2.85 5.30 8.49
C ALA A 38 -2.65 3.88 7.96
N LEU A 39 -2.25 2.94 8.81
CA LEU A 39 -2.14 1.52 8.43
C LEU A 39 -3.52 0.87 8.28
N LEU A 40 -4.50 1.29 9.09
CA LEU A 40 -5.89 0.85 8.92
C LEU A 40 -6.47 1.38 7.59
N VAL A 41 -6.23 2.66 7.30
CA VAL A 41 -6.62 3.26 6.01
C VAL A 41 -5.95 2.54 4.85
N GLY A 42 -4.65 2.25 4.93
CA GLY A 42 -3.95 1.51 3.88
C GLY A 42 -4.50 0.10 3.68
N THR A 43 -4.86 -0.59 4.76
CA THR A 43 -5.53 -1.90 4.70
C THR A 43 -6.89 -1.80 4.02
N ALA A 44 -7.67 -0.76 4.35
CA ALA A 44 -8.98 -0.53 3.75
C ALA A 44 -8.89 -0.22 2.24
N ILE A 45 -7.89 0.57 1.82
CA ILE A 45 -7.63 0.86 0.40
C ILE A 45 -7.23 -0.42 -0.33
N TRP A 46 -6.27 -1.19 0.21
CA TRP A 46 -5.85 -2.45 -0.37
C TRP A 46 -7.03 -3.42 -0.54
N PHE A 47 -7.81 -3.61 0.53
CA PHE A 47 -9.00 -4.46 0.49
C PHE A 47 -10.02 -3.97 -0.54
N SER A 48 -10.34 -2.67 -0.54
CA SER A 48 -11.32 -2.10 -1.47
C SER A 48 -10.89 -2.26 -2.93
N CYS A 49 -9.64 -1.91 -3.26
CA CYS A 49 -9.11 -2.05 -4.63
C CYS A 49 -9.11 -3.50 -5.10
N THR A 50 -8.64 -4.44 -4.27
CA THR A 50 -8.65 -5.87 -4.64
C THR A 50 -10.05 -6.44 -4.82
N ARG A 51 -11.03 -5.96 -4.03
CA ARG A 51 -12.45 -6.30 -4.23
C ARG A 51 -12.98 -5.76 -5.55
N VAL A 52 -12.65 -4.51 -5.90
CA VAL A 52 -13.02 -3.93 -7.20
C VAL A 52 -12.39 -4.71 -8.34
N PHE A 53 -11.13 -5.10 -8.25
CA PHE A 53 -10.46 -5.89 -9.30
C PHE A 53 -11.16 -7.23 -9.55
N MET A 54 -11.56 -7.94 -8.48
CA MET A 54 -12.33 -9.18 -8.62
C MET A 54 -13.73 -8.95 -9.24
N ILE A 55 -14.38 -7.82 -8.93
CA ILE A 55 -15.66 -7.47 -9.54
C ILE A 55 -15.49 -7.19 -11.04
N VAL A 56 -14.44 -6.44 -11.42
CA VAL A 56 -14.13 -6.16 -12.83
C VAL A 56 -13.83 -7.44 -13.59
N GLU A 57 -13.03 -8.34 -13.02
CA GLU A 57 -12.72 -9.62 -13.62
C GLU A 57 -13.99 -10.46 -13.83
N ASN A 58 -14.85 -10.57 -12.81
CA ASN A 58 -16.11 -11.31 -12.91
C ASN A 58 -17.09 -10.68 -13.91
N ALA A 59 -17.11 -9.35 -14.04
CA ALA A 59 -18.02 -8.64 -14.94
C ALA A 59 -17.58 -8.68 -16.41
N THR A 60 -16.27 -8.81 -16.65
CA THR A 60 -15.69 -8.81 -18.00
C THR A 60 -15.39 -10.21 -18.52
N GLY A 61 -15.35 -11.20 -17.63
CA GLY A 61 -14.96 -12.55 -17.99
C GLY A 61 -16.12 -13.46 -18.39
N ALA A 62 -15.74 -14.55 -19.05
CA ALA A 62 -16.62 -15.62 -19.47
C ALA A 62 -15.98 -16.99 -19.18
N CYS A 63 -16.84 -18.00 -19.05
CA CYS A 63 -16.43 -19.38 -18.81
C CYS A 63 -16.40 -20.17 -20.12
N TYR A 64 -15.34 -20.96 -20.32
CA TYR A 64 -15.07 -21.71 -21.55
C TYR A 64 -14.80 -23.19 -21.27
N ASN A 65 -15.26 -24.04 -22.19
CA ASN A 65 -15.09 -25.49 -22.09
C ASN A 65 -13.64 -25.94 -22.36
N SER A 66 -12.88 -25.15 -23.13
CA SER A 66 -11.52 -25.47 -23.56
C SER A 66 -10.63 -24.22 -23.57
N SER A 67 -9.32 -24.41 -23.42
CA SER A 67 -8.31 -23.35 -23.46
C SER A 67 -8.24 -22.60 -24.81
N THR A 68 -8.88 -23.12 -25.86
CA THR A 68 -8.95 -22.47 -27.17
C THR A 68 -10.00 -21.35 -27.25
N VAL A 69 -10.79 -21.11 -26.20
CA VAL A 69 -11.78 -20.00 -26.13
C VAL A 69 -12.83 -20.10 -27.26
N LEU A 70 -13.11 -21.33 -27.73
CA LEU A 70 -14.00 -21.58 -28.87
C LEU A 70 -15.45 -21.88 -28.47
N GLU A 71 -15.70 -22.32 -27.23
CA GLU A 71 -17.03 -22.71 -26.75
C GLU A 71 -17.32 -22.09 -25.37
N ILE A 72 -18.31 -21.20 -25.32
CA ILE A 72 -18.76 -20.51 -24.10
C ILE A 72 -19.71 -21.42 -23.32
N VAL A 73 -19.42 -21.64 -22.03
CA VAL A 73 -20.30 -22.34 -21.09
C VAL A 73 -21.17 -21.29 -20.40
N ALA A 74 -22.38 -21.08 -20.91
CA ALA A 74 -23.32 -20.05 -20.43
C ALA A 74 -23.87 -20.29 -19.00
N GLU A 75 -23.65 -21.48 -18.43
CA GLU A 75 -24.19 -21.87 -17.12
C GLU A 75 -23.39 -21.30 -15.93
N HIS A 76 -22.14 -20.87 -16.14
CA HIS A 76 -21.28 -20.34 -15.06
C HIS A 76 -20.99 -18.85 -15.24
N THR A 77 -21.63 -18.03 -14.41
CA THR A 77 -21.54 -16.55 -14.46
C THR A 77 -20.43 -15.96 -13.59
N ASP A 78 -19.81 -16.77 -12.72
CA ASP A 78 -18.72 -16.33 -11.86
C ASP A 78 -17.48 -17.21 -11.99
N LYS A 79 -16.30 -16.59 -11.84
CA LYS A 79 -14.99 -17.26 -11.96
C LYS A 79 -14.86 -18.49 -11.06
N ARG A 80 -15.39 -18.43 -9.84
CA ARG A 80 -15.24 -19.53 -8.87
C ARG A 80 -16.05 -20.74 -9.32
N SER A 81 -17.31 -20.56 -9.71
CA SER A 81 -18.16 -21.64 -10.22
C SER A 81 -17.57 -22.25 -11.50
N CYS A 82 -17.05 -21.42 -12.40
CA CYS A 82 -16.39 -21.87 -13.63
C CYS A 82 -15.18 -22.78 -13.34
N ILE A 83 -14.24 -22.32 -12.52
CA ILE A 83 -13.02 -23.08 -12.19
C ILE A 83 -13.36 -24.36 -11.39
N THR A 84 -14.35 -24.29 -10.49
CA THR A 84 -14.78 -25.47 -9.71
C THR A 84 -15.45 -26.51 -10.60
N GLY A 85 -16.11 -26.10 -11.67
CA GLY A 85 -16.66 -26.98 -12.71
C GLY A 85 -15.61 -27.63 -13.62
N GLY A 86 -14.32 -27.30 -13.46
CA GLY A 86 -13.24 -27.81 -14.31
C GLY A 86 -13.05 -27.04 -15.63
N PHE A 87 -13.68 -25.87 -15.74
CA PHE A 87 -13.66 -25.03 -16.93
C PHE A 87 -12.62 -23.91 -16.86
N PHE A 88 -12.38 -23.24 -17.98
CA PHE A 88 -11.42 -22.15 -18.10
C PHE A 88 -12.13 -20.79 -18.01
N TRP A 89 -11.61 -19.89 -17.19
CA TRP A 89 -12.09 -18.51 -17.09
C TRP A 89 -11.15 -17.58 -17.85
N ASP A 90 -11.69 -16.78 -18.76
CA ASP A 90 -10.97 -15.69 -19.43
C ASP A 90 -11.70 -14.38 -19.15
N GLY A 91 -10.98 -13.38 -18.66
CA GLY A 91 -11.53 -12.11 -18.23
C GLY A 91 -10.45 -11.08 -17.96
N PHE A 92 -10.84 -9.82 -17.80
CA PHE A 92 -9.88 -8.74 -17.60
C PHE A 92 -9.39 -8.73 -16.14
N ASP A 93 -8.25 -9.38 -15.90
CA ASP A 93 -7.62 -9.48 -14.57
C ASP A 93 -6.65 -8.32 -14.31
N ILE A 94 -7.07 -7.33 -13.52
CA ILE A 94 -6.18 -6.23 -13.12
C ILE A 94 -5.11 -6.77 -12.16
N SER A 95 -3.83 -6.61 -12.54
CA SER A 95 -2.70 -7.07 -11.74
C SER A 95 -2.67 -6.45 -10.34
N GLY A 96 -3.10 -7.23 -9.35
CA GLY A 96 -3.06 -6.86 -7.93
C GLY A 96 -1.64 -6.60 -7.41
N HIS A 97 -0.61 -7.26 -7.98
CA HIS A 97 0.79 -7.00 -7.64
C HIS A 97 1.27 -5.66 -8.19
N SER A 98 0.85 -5.30 -9.41
CA SER A 98 1.15 -4.00 -10.02
C SER A 98 0.47 -2.84 -9.28
N PHE A 99 -0.58 -3.11 -8.51
CA PHE A 99 -1.18 -2.20 -7.54
C PHE A 99 -0.42 -2.15 -6.22
N LEU A 100 -0.29 -3.29 -5.55
CA LEU A 100 0.13 -3.35 -4.15
C LEU A 100 1.60 -3.00 -3.96
N LEU A 101 2.49 -3.40 -4.90
CA LEU A 101 3.92 -3.12 -4.77
C LEU A 101 4.23 -1.62 -4.86
N PRO A 102 3.78 -0.86 -5.89
CA PRO A 102 3.96 0.59 -5.90
C PRO A 102 3.29 1.28 -4.71
N TYR A 103 2.11 0.82 -4.29
CA TYR A 103 1.41 1.40 -3.15
C TYR A 103 2.22 1.28 -1.85
N CYS A 104 2.72 0.08 -1.54
CA CYS A 104 3.60 -0.16 -0.39
C CYS A 104 4.88 0.67 -0.46
N THR A 105 5.54 0.71 -1.62
CA THR A 105 6.75 1.49 -1.86
C THR A 105 6.54 2.99 -1.55
N LEU A 106 5.44 3.57 -2.04
CA LEU A 106 5.13 4.98 -1.81
C LEU A 106 4.79 5.27 -0.34
N MET A 107 4.07 4.36 0.33
CA MET A 107 3.84 4.46 1.78
C MET A 107 5.15 4.40 2.57
N ILE A 108 6.02 3.43 2.26
CA ILE A 108 7.33 3.32 2.92
C ILE A 108 8.13 4.61 2.74
N LEU A 109 8.14 5.18 1.52
CA LEU A 109 8.86 6.41 1.23
C LEU A 109 8.38 7.60 2.08
N GLU A 110 7.06 7.79 2.19
CA GLU A 110 6.50 8.90 2.98
C GLU A 110 6.75 8.72 4.48
N GLU A 111 6.56 7.52 5.02
CA GLU A 111 6.77 7.27 6.46
C GLU A 111 8.26 7.31 6.82
N ALA A 112 9.13 6.69 6.03
CA ALA A 112 10.55 6.60 6.32
C ALA A 112 11.25 7.96 6.31
N ALA A 113 10.73 8.95 5.56
CA ALA A 113 11.28 10.30 5.52
C ALA A 113 11.37 10.97 6.91
N VAL A 114 10.54 10.57 7.87
CA VAL A 114 10.54 11.08 9.26
C VAL A 114 11.86 10.79 9.99
N ALA A 115 12.53 9.68 9.66
CA ALA A 115 13.76 9.27 10.34
C ALA A 115 14.86 10.34 10.25
N HIS A 116 14.84 11.17 9.19
CA HIS A 116 15.82 12.25 9.01
C HIS A 116 15.53 13.50 9.88
N PHE A 117 14.30 13.63 10.39
CA PHE A 117 13.84 14.82 11.11
C PHE A 117 13.75 14.62 12.63
N VAL A 118 13.56 13.38 13.08
CA VAL A 118 13.39 13.06 14.51
C VAL A 118 14.73 12.76 15.16
N ARG A 119 15.03 13.45 16.26
CA ARG A 119 16.24 13.21 17.06
C ARG A 119 15.94 12.22 18.17
N PHE A 120 16.69 11.13 18.22
CA PHE A 120 16.57 10.09 19.23
C PHE A 120 17.64 10.26 20.31
N GLU A 121 17.20 10.62 21.52
CA GLU A 121 18.10 10.89 22.66
C GLU A 121 18.66 9.60 23.25
N LYS A 122 17.82 8.56 23.40
CA LYS A 122 18.23 7.30 24.04
C LYS A 122 18.95 6.38 23.03
N PRO A 123 20.06 5.73 23.43
CA PRO A 123 20.83 4.88 22.53
C PRO A 123 20.02 3.70 21.99
N TRP A 124 19.23 3.02 22.83
CA TRP A 124 18.38 1.92 22.37
C TRP A 124 17.32 2.35 21.34
N GLN A 125 16.76 3.57 21.47
CA GLN A 125 15.81 4.10 20.49
C GLN A 125 16.49 4.37 19.15
N ARG A 126 17.73 4.89 19.19
CA ARG A 126 18.56 5.11 18.00
C ARG A 126 18.92 3.81 17.29
N HIS A 127 19.33 2.78 18.04
CA HIS A 127 19.61 1.47 17.44
C HIS A 127 18.36 0.85 16.82
N LEU A 128 17.23 0.92 17.52
CA LEU A 128 15.96 0.40 17.03
C LEU A 128 15.47 1.12 15.77
N ILE A 129 15.46 2.45 15.74
CA ILE A 129 15.03 3.20 14.55
C ILE A 129 15.97 2.98 13.37
N ASN A 130 17.28 2.89 13.61
CA ASN A 130 18.24 2.59 12.54
C ASN A 130 17.98 1.20 11.95
N ALA A 131 17.77 0.19 12.80
CA ALA A 131 17.41 -1.15 12.35
C ALA A 131 16.11 -1.14 11.54
N LEU A 132 15.05 -0.50 12.05
CA LEU A 132 13.77 -0.38 11.35
C LEU A 132 13.88 0.37 10.02
N THR A 133 14.67 1.45 9.98
CA THR A 133 14.93 2.23 8.76
C THR A 133 15.65 1.38 7.71
N LEU A 134 16.67 0.63 8.12
CA LEU A 134 17.39 -0.29 7.24
C LEU A 134 16.47 -1.42 6.74
N SER A 135 15.62 -1.98 7.59
CA SER A 135 14.63 -2.99 7.19
C SER A 135 13.62 -2.44 6.19
N LEU A 136 13.11 -1.22 6.41
CA LEU A 136 12.19 -0.55 5.48
C LEU A 136 12.86 -0.20 4.14
N ALA A 137 14.12 0.25 4.17
CA ALA A 137 14.90 0.51 2.97
C ALA A 137 15.12 -0.78 2.16
N PHE A 138 15.52 -1.86 2.82
CA PHE A 138 15.64 -3.17 2.18
C PHE A 138 14.31 -3.61 1.56
N LEU A 139 13.21 -3.48 2.30
CA LEU A 139 11.88 -3.84 1.81
C LEU A 139 11.45 -3.00 0.60
N PHE A 140 11.73 -1.70 0.62
CA PHE A 140 11.53 -0.80 -0.52
C PHE A 140 12.23 -1.31 -1.78
N PHE A 141 13.52 -1.66 -1.68
CA PHE A 141 14.27 -2.18 -2.84
C PHE A 141 13.73 -3.52 -3.32
N VAL A 142 13.32 -4.41 -2.40
CA VAL A 142 12.67 -5.67 -2.75
C VAL A 142 11.37 -5.42 -3.52
N TRP A 143 10.54 -4.46 -3.11
CA TRP A 143 9.30 -4.12 -3.82
C TRP A 143 9.53 -3.50 -5.19
N ILE A 144 10.50 -2.61 -5.32
CA ILE A 144 10.90 -2.08 -6.63
C ILE A 144 11.36 -3.20 -7.56
N PHE A 145 12.23 -4.09 -7.06
CA PHE A 145 12.72 -5.22 -7.85
C PHE A 145 11.59 -6.17 -8.25
N MET A 146 10.71 -6.54 -7.32
CA MET A 146 9.56 -7.41 -7.61
C MET A 146 8.57 -6.76 -8.57
N PHE A 147 8.38 -5.44 -8.48
CA PHE A 147 7.55 -4.70 -9.43
C PHE A 147 8.18 -4.71 -10.83
N PHE A 148 9.50 -4.51 -10.93
CA PHE A 148 10.22 -4.62 -12.19
C PHE A 148 10.10 -6.03 -12.79
N CYS A 149 10.31 -7.09 -12.00
CA CYS A 149 10.07 -8.46 -12.45
C CYS A 149 8.62 -8.67 -12.92
N THR A 150 7.64 -8.12 -12.20
CA THR A 150 6.22 -8.18 -12.58
C THR A 150 5.98 -7.46 -13.92
N ALA A 151 6.64 -6.33 -14.14
CA ALA A 151 6.53 -5.55 -15.35
C ALA A 151 7.15 -6.26 -16.57
N VAL A 152 8.29 -6.95 -16.39
CA VAL A 152 9.02 -7.62 -17.48
C VAL A 152 8.43 -8.99 -17.85
N TYR A 153 8.02 -9.80 -16.87
CA TYR A 153 7.77 -11.23 -17.10
C TYR A 153 6.29 -11.65 -17.20
N PHE A 154 5.34 -10.81 -16.78
CA PHE A 154 3.91 -11.16 -16.80
C PHE A 154 3.19 -10.42 -17.95
N HIS A 155 2.05 -10.90 -18.45
CA HIS A 155 1.41 -10.34 -19.65
C HIS A 155 0.39 -9.21 -19.35
N ASP A 156 -0.10 -8.58 -20.44
CA ASP A 156 -0.92 -7.36 -20.59
C ASP A 156 -0.47 -6.05 -19.93
N PHE A 157 0.00 -5.12 -20.75
CA PHE A 157 0.43 -3.78 -20.33
C PHE A 157 -0.71 -2.96 -19.70
N SER A 158 -1.93 -3.09 -20.24
CA SER A 158 -3.11 -2.34 -19.76
C SER A 158 -3.53 -2.76 -18.34
N GLN A 159 -3.55 -4.05 -18.05
CA GLN A 159 -3.86 -4.61 -16.72
C GLN A 159 -2.86 -4.12 -15.67
N LYS A 160 -1.56 -4.09 -16.02
CA LYS A 160 -0.51 -3.54 -15.14
C LYS A 160 -0.66 -2.05 -14.92
N LEU A 161 -0.90 -1.29 -16.00
CA LEU A 161 -1.06 0.16 -15.95
C LEU A 161 -2.19 0.55 -14.99
N LEU A 162 -3.37 -0.08 -15.13
CA LEU A 162 -4.50 0.18 -14.25
C LEU A 162 -4.20 -0.15 -12.79
N GLY A 163 -3.58 -1.29 -12.52
CA GLY A 163 -3.15 -1.66 -11.16
C GLY A 163 -2.22 -0.59 -10.57
N THR A 164 -1.17 -0.20 -11.30
CA THR A 164 -0.21 0.81 -10.85
C THR A 164 -0.86 2.18 -10.66
N SER A 165 -1.74 2.60 -11.56
CA SER A 165 -2.50 3.84 -11.42
C SER A 165 -3.37 3.84 -10.16
N CYS A 166 -4.05 2.73 -9.84
CA CYS A 166 -4.79 2.60 -8.57
C CYS A 166 -3.89 2.75 -7.35
N GLY A 167 -2.66 2.20 -7.40
CA GLY A 167 -1.70 2.28 -6.30
C GLY A 167 -1.23 3.72 -6.07
N ILE A 168 -0.83 4.41 -7.15
CA ILE A 168 -0.44 5.81 -7.12
C ILE A 168 -1.60 6.69 -6.65
N LEU A 169 -2.81 6.44 -7.16
CA LEU A 169 -4.00 7.21 -6.81
C LEU A 169 -4.37 7.04 -5.33
N GLY A 170 -4.37 5.82 -4.80
CA GLY A 170 -4.64 5.56 -3.39
C GLY A 170 -3.65 6.27 -2.47
N TRP A 171 -2.37 6.27 -2.84
CA TRP A 171 -1.34 7.04 -2.12
C TRP A 171 -1.57 8.55 -2.25
N TYR A 172 -1.87 9.06 -3.46
CA TYR A 172 -2.06 10.48 -3.69
C TYR A 172 -3.26 11.03 -2.90
N ILE A 173 -4.40 10.33 -2.96
CA ILE A 173 -5.61 10.69 -2.21
C ILE A 173 -5.33 10.74 -0.72
N THR A 174 -4.59 9.78 -0.18
CA THR A 174 -4.26 9.75 1.24
C THR A 174 -3.21 10.80 1.61
N TYR A 175 -1.97 10.63 1.16
CA TYR A 175 -0.83 11.44 1.61
C TYR A 175 -0.80 12.85 1.04
N LYS A 176 -1.35 13.11 -0.15
CA LYS A 176 -1.29 14.45 -0.78
C LYS A 176 -2.58 15.24 -0.65
N ARG A 177 -3.69 14.63 -0.22
CA ARG A 177 -4.98 15.32 -0.07
C ARG A 177 -5.58 15.13 1.33
N TRP A 178 -5.95 13.91 1.71
CA TRP A 178 -6.75 13.69 2.92
C TRP A 178 -5.94 13.85 4.22
N TYR A 179 -4.70 13.37 4.25
CA TYR A 179 -3.83 13.44 5.43
C TYR A 179 -3.41 14.87 5.81
N LEU A 180 -3.73 15.85 4.97
CA LEU A 180 -3.58 17.28 5.26
C LEU A 180 -4.74 17.83 6.12
N THR A 181 -5.82 17.08 6.28
CA THR A 181 -7.04 17.51 6.99
C THR A 181 -7.03 17.09 8.46
N PRO A 182 -7.76 17.79 9.35
CA PRO A 182 -7.77 17.50 10.80
C PRO A 182 -8.39 16.14 11.17
N TYR A 183 -9.32 15.65 10.35
CA TYR A 183 -10.08 14.42 10.58
C TYR A 183 -9.38 13.15 10.05
N SER A 184 -8.10 13.26 9.73
CA SER A 184 -7.30 12.18 9.15
C SER A 184 -6.26 11.66 10.16
N PRO A 185 -5.61 10.52 9.86
CA PRO A 185 -4.41 10.08 10.57
C PRO A 185 -3.25 11.10 10.59
N GLY A 186 -3.34 12.18 9.81
CA GLY A 186 -2.33 13.24 9.68
C GLY A 186 -1.18 12.86 8.74
N LEU A 187 -0.23 13.78 8.56
CA LEU A 187 1.04 13.48 7.92
C LEU A 187 2.07 12.92 8.91
N PRO A 188 3.09 12.19 8.40
CA PRO A 188 4.25 11.83 9.21
C PRO A 188 4.91 13.09 9.80
N PRO A 189 5.38 13.06 11.07
CA PRO A 189 5.97 14.23 11.71
C PRO A 189 7.17 14.79 10.93
N ARG A 190 7.11 16.03 10.48
CA ARG A 190 8.27 16.77 9.96
C ARG A 190 8.82 17.68 11.06
N SER A 191 10.14 17.86 11.13
CA SER A 191 10.73 18.75 12.13
C SER A 191 10.12 20.14 11.98
N THR A 192 9.65 20.71 13.08
CA THR A 192 9.14 22.08 13.14
C THR A 192 10.26 23.07 12.82
N THR A 193 10.44 23.43 11.55
CA THR A 193 11.06 24.71 11.22
C THR A 193 10.03 25.79 11.56
N LYS A 194 10.04 26.24 12.82
CA LYS A 194 9.48 27.51 13.33
C LYS A 194 8.44 28.21 12.43
N GLU A 195 7.22 27.69 12.33
CA GLU A 195 6.04 28.48 11.98
C GLU A 195 5.17 28.63 13.22
N GLY A 196 5.47 29.65 14.01
CA GLY A 196 4.80 29.90 15.29
C GLY A 196 5.32 31.09 16.09
N LYS A 197 6.05 32.02 15.47
CA LYS A 197 6.30 33.37 16.03
C LYS A 197 5.74 34.43 15.09
N ARG A 198 4.41 34.45 14.94
CA ARG A 198 3.64 35.60 14.43
C ARG A 198 2.19 35.40 14.86
N GLY A 199 1.81 36.05 15.96
CA GLY A 199 0.45 36.02 16.46
C GLY A 199 0.34 36.16 17.97
N TYR A 200 1.03 37.14 18.56
CA TYR A 200 0.60 37.89 19.76
C TYR A 200 1.62 39.01 19.97
N SER A 201 1.39 40.12 19.27
CA SER A 201 1.85 41.45 19.65
C SER A 201 1.01 42.45 18.86
N LYS A 202 -0.13 42.80 19.43
CA LYS A 202 -0.64 44.16 19.64
C LYS A 202 -1.93 44.05 20.43
#